data_AF-A0AAN5CJ26-F1
#
_entry.id   AF-A0AAN5CJ26-F1
#
_cell.length_a   1.000
_cell.length_b   1.000
_cell.length_c   1.000
_cell.angle_alpha   90.00
_cell.angle_beta   90.00
_cell.angle_gamma   90.00
#
_symmetry.space_group_name_H-M   'P 1'
#
loop_
_entity.id
_entity.type
_entity.pdbx_description
1 polymer ?
#
loop_
_entity_poly.entity_id
_entity_poly.type
_entity_poly.pdbx_seq_one_letter_code
_entity_poly.pdbx_strand_id
1 'polypeptide(L)'
;VLGIALCAFLLYCLIFRTRQDLGIYRYLQRIITAEGMFAMIPTSSFGVTKEVLCLYLAVYNLTWVMIDYNFLYRLWAVKSFASVYYLFTPTTSGRLTMREETLKEYGIDTTSHVMIMGDYFLAIIPLIFLYCPCGMMILLPLTRLDSSWMARATPLLISCFLPLDALAVLLSMTEYRQELMRIIR
;
A
#
# COMPACT_ATOMS: atom_id res chain seq x y z
N VAL A 1 17.55 2.04 -11.89
CA VAL A 1 18.10 2.49 -13.20
C VAL A 1 17.15 2.18 -14.36
N LEU A 2 16.94 0.92 -14.74
CA LEU A 2 16.22 0.54 -15.98
C LEU A 2 14.86 1.27 -16.19
N GLY A 3 13.99 1.31 -15.17
CA GLY A 3 12.70 2.00 -15.25
C GLY A 3 12.80 3.51 -15.50
N ILE A 4 13.84 4.18 -15.00
CA ILE A 4 14.08 5.61 -15.23
C ILE A 4 14.43 5.85 -16.70
N ALA A 5 15.27 4.98 -17.29
CA ALA A 5 15.61 5.02 -18.71
C ALA A 5 14.37 4.75 -19.60
N LEU A 6 13.52 3.80 -19.21
CA LEU A 6 12.28 3.50 -19.93
C LEU A 6 11.30 4.70 -19.91
N CYS A 7 11.11 5.33 -18.75
CA CYS A 7 10.29 6.54 -18.62
C CYS A 7 10.84 7.72 -19.43
N ALA A 8 12.17 7.93 -19.43
CA ALA A 8 12.82 8.98 -20.22
C ALA A 8 12.65 8.75 -21.74
N PHE A 9 12.77 7.50 -22.20
CA PHE A 9 12.55 7.14 -23.59
C PHE A 9 11.09 7.37 -24.04
N LEU A 10 10.11 6.94 -23.22
CA LEU A 10 8.69 7.17 -23.49
C LEU A 10 8.35 8.67 -23.53
N LEU A 11 8.92 9.46 -22.61
CA LEU A 11 8.76 10.92 -22.59
C LEU A 11 9.28 11.57 -23.89
N TYR A 12 10.46 11.15 -24.37
CA TYR A 12 11.04 11.63 -25.63
C TYR A 12 10.16 11.29 -26.85
N CYS A 13 9.67 10.05 -26.94
CA CYS A 13 8.79 9.61 -28.03
C CYS A 13 7.45 10.36 -28.07
N LEU A 14 6.93 10.80 -26.92
CA LEU A 14 5.71 11.59 -26.83
C LEU A 14 5.94 13.04 -27.29
N ILE A 15 6.96 13.72 -26.73
CA ILE A 15 7.31 15.11 -27.05
C ILE A 15 7.48 15.35 -28.56
N PHE A 16 8.04 14.37 -29.29
CA PHE A 16 8.28 14.51 -30.73
C PHE A 16 7.01 14.38 -31.59
N ARG A 17 5.89 13.87 -31.07
CA ARG A 17 4.74 13.43 -31.90
C ARG A 17 3.44 14.22 -31.73
N THR A 18 3.19 14.87 -30.60
CA THR A 18 1.89 15.55 -30.32
C THR A 18 1.78 17.01 -30.78
N ARG A 19 2.66 17.47 -31.69
CA ARG A 19 2.81 18.90 -32.03
C ARG A 19 1.77 19.49 -33.01
N GLN A 20 0.74 18.75 -33.44
CA GLN A 20 -0.05 19.12 -34.63
C GLN A 20 -1.53 19.52 -34.44
N ASP A 21 -2.24 19.13 -33.39
CA ASP A 21 -3.66 19.53 -33.22
C ASP A 21 -4.08 19.67 -31.75
N LEU A 22 -4.54 20.88 -31.37
CA LEU A 22 -5.17 21.17 -30.07
C LEU A 22 -6.36 22.12 -30.27
N GLY A 23 -7.58 21.65 -29.99
CA GLY A 23 -8.81 22.45 -30.11
C GLY A 23 -9.87 22.12 -29.06
N ILE A 24 -10.02 23.01 -28.07
CA ILE A 24 -11.23 23.31 -27.28
C ILE A 24 -11.94 22.13 -26.58
N TYR A 25 -11.96 22.11 -25.23
CA TYR A 25 -12.77 21.16 -24.46
C TYR A 25 -13.10 21.66 -23.01
N ARG A 26 -14.25 21.22 -22.43
CA ARG A 26 -14.81 21.44 -21.05
C ARG A 26 -15.70 20.22 -20.65
N TYR A 27 -15.84 19.67 -19.41
CA TYR A 27 -15.21 19.81 -18.07
C TYR A 27 -15.49 18.55 -17.18
N LEU A 28 -14.58 18.20 -16.24
CA LEU A 28 -14.64 17.16 -15.15
C LEU A 28 -14.66 15.63 -15.53
N GLN A 29 -13.78 14.81 -14.91
CA GLN A 29 -13.44 13.40 -15.26
C GLN A 29 -14.47 12.32 -14.84
N ARG A 30 -14.61 11.22 -15.62
CA ARG A 30 -15.61 10.15 -15.41
C ARG A 30 -15.01 8.76 -15.66
N ILE A 31 -14.97 7.91 -14.63
CA ILE A 31 -14.59 6.51 -14.76
C ILE A 31 -15.78 5.73 -15.30
N ILE A 32 -15.60 5.00 -16.40
CA ILE A 32 -16.59 4.05 -16.94
C ILE A 32 -15.97 2.66 -16.92
N THR A 33 -16.64 1.72 -16.24
CA THR A 33 -16.32 0.30 -16.25
C THR A 33 -17.29 -0.44 -17.15
N ALA A 34 -16.78 -1.04 -18.22
CA ALA A 34 -17.56 -1.84 -19.16
C ALA A 34 -16.77 -3.11 -19.53
N GLU A 35 -17.40 -4.27 -19.43
CA GLU A 35 -16.82 -5.58 -19.81
C GLU A 35 -15.44 -5.88 -19.19
N GLY A 36 -15.18 -5.38 -17.98
CA GLY A 36 -13.90 -5.52 -17.28
C GLY A 36 -12.81 -4.53 -17.71
N MET A 37 -13.04 -3.71 -18.74
CA MET A 37 -12.13 -2.61 -19.10
C MET A 37 -12.38 -1.37 -18.22
N PHE A 38 -11.30 -0.87 -17.63
CA PHE A 38 -11.28 0.38 -16.86
C PHE A 38 -10.99 1.58 -17.77
N ALA A 39 -12.05 2.18 -18.34
CA ALA A 39 -11.93 3.42 -19.07
C ALA A 39 -11.98 4.62 -18.10
N MET A 40 -10.81 5.07 -17.65
CA MET A 40 -10.68 6.36 -16.95
C MET A 40 -10.79 7.50 -17.99
N ILE A 41 -12.02 7.87 -18.37
CA ILE A 41 -12.25 8.88 -19.40
C ILE A 41 -12.06 10.28 -18.80
N PRO A 42 -11.12 11.09 -19.32
CA PRO A 42 -11.14 12.53 -19.07
C PRO A 42 -12.30 13.16 -19.87
N THR A 43 -13.51 13.02 -19.34
CA THR A 43 -14.53 14.08 -19.52
C THR A 43 -14.07 15.38 -18.86
N SER A 44 -12.95 15.33 -18.10
CA SER A 44 -12.07 16.46 -17.82
C SER A 44 -11.78 17.16 -19.13
N SER A 45 -12.49 18.26 -19.31
CA SER A 45 -12.47 19.02 -20.53
C SER A 45 -11.13 19.72 -20.82
N PHE A 46 -10.34 19.95 -19.77
CA PHE A 46 -8.94 20.32 -20.00
C PHE A 46 -8.30 19.24 -20.85
N GLY A 47 -7.45 19.64 -21.79
CA GLY A 47 -6.51 18.76 -22.47
C GLY A 47 -5.52 18.19 -21.46
N VAL A 48 -5.98 17.27 -20.60
CA VAL A 48 -5.16 16.29 -19.90
C VAL A 48 -4.57 15.46 -21.02
N THR A 49 -3.41 15.90 -21.48
CA THR A 49 -2.69 15.27 -22.57
C THR A 49 -2.50 13.80 -22.23
N LYS A 50 -2.45 12.92 -23.24
CA LYS A 50 -2.34 11.47 -22.99
C LYS A 50 -1.06 11.17 -22.20
N GLU A 51 -0.06 12.01 -22.41
CA GLU A 51 1.15 12.25 -21.64
C GLU A 51 0.88 12.49 -20.14
N VAL A 52 0.09 13.50 -19.75
CA VAL A 52 -0.23 13.79 -18.34
C VAL A 52 -1.08 12.68 -17.71
N LEU A 53 -2.03 12.09 -18.45
CA LEU A 53 -2.80 10.94 -17.95
C LEU A 53 -1.92 9.70 -17.75
N CYS A 54 -1.02 9.42 -18.70
CA CYS A 54 -0.07 8.32 -18.61
C CYS A 54 0.96 8.54 -17.48
N LEU A 55 1.46 9.77 -17.32
CA LEU A 55 2.35 10.14 -16.22
C LEU A 55 1.65 10.02 -14.86
N TYR A 56 0.40 10.49 -14.75
CA TYR A 56 -0.42 10.30 -13.55
C TYR A 56 -0.60 8.81 -13.22
N LEU A 57 -0.99 7.99 -14.20
CA LEU A 57 -1.15 6.55 -14.02
C LEU A 57 0.19 5.85 -13.70
N ALA A 58 1.31 6.30 -14.25
CA ALA A 58 2.64 5.77 -13.94
C ALA A 58 3.09 6.12 -12.51
N VAL A 59 2.85 7.36 -12.05
CA VAL A 59 3.14 7.79 -10.67
C VAL A 59 2.19 7.11 -9.67
N TYR A 60 0.92 6.92 -10.05
CA TYR A 60 -0.05 6.17 -9.26
C TYR A 60 0.37 4.71 -9.12
N ASN A 61 0.72 4.03 -10.22
CA ASN A 61 1.24 2.66 -10.20
C ASN A 61 2.58 2.55 -9.44
N LEU A 62 3.45 3.57 -9.49
CA LEU A 62 4.66 3.62 -8.67
C LEU A 62 4.33 3.71 -7.17
N THR A 63 3.28 4.45 -6.81
CA THR A 63 2.79 4.51 -5.43
C THR A 63 2.31 3.14 -4.95
N TRP A 64 1.57 2.42 -5.80
CA TRP A 64 1.17 1.03 -5.54
C TRP A 64 2.38 0.12 -5.33
N VAL A 65 3.34 0.11 -6.28
CA VAL A 65 4.56 -0.71 -6.17
C VAL A 65 5.36 -0.39 -4.90
N MET A 66 5.41 0.88 -4.45
CA MET A 66 6.06 1.26 -3.19
C MET A 66 5.30 0.73 -1.95
N ILE A 67 3.97 0.68 -1.99
CA ILE A 67 3.15 0.07 -0.92
C ILE A 67 3.32 -1.45 -0.93
N ASP A 68 3.36 -2.08 -2.11
CA ASP A 68 3.63 -3.52 -2.28
C ASP A 68 4.99 -3.89 -1.67
N TYR A 69 6.04 -3.13 -1.96
CA TYR A 69 7.38 -3.35 -1.37
C TYR A 69 7.39 -3.14 0.15
N ASN A 70 6.72 -2.10 0.68
CA ASN A 70 6.60 -1.89 2.13
C ASN A 70 5.85 -3.05 2.81
N PHE A 71 4.73 -3.49 2.22
CA PHE A 71 3.95 -4.63 2.72
C PHE A 71 4.75 -5.95 2.67
N LEU A 72 5.43 -6.23 1.56
CA LEU A 72 6.31 -7.40 1.42
C LEU A 72 7.47 -7.37 2.41
N TYR A 73 8.07 -6.20 2.66
CA TYR A 73 9.13 -6.03 3.66
C TYR A 73 8.63 -6.33 5.08
N ARG A 74 7.47 -5.78 5.47
CA ARG A 74 6.81 -6.08 6.76
C ARG A 74 6.48 -7.58 6.89
N LEU A 75 5.87 -8.16 5.86
CA LEU A 75 5.51 -9.59 5.83
C LEU A 75 6.75 -10.50 5.89
N TRP A 76 7.86 -10.08 5.26
CA TRP A 76 9.14 -10.79 5.33
C TRP A 76 9.78 -10.67 6.71
N ALA A 77 9.71 -9.50 7.36
CA ALA A 77 10.16 -9.34 8.75
C ALA A 77 9.41 -10.28 9.70
N VAL A 78 8.07 -10.34 9.60
CA VAL A 78 7.24 -11.28 10.39
C VAL A 78 7.64 -12.73 10.14
N LYS A 79 7.74 -13.14 8.87
CA LYS A 79 8.12 -14.52 8.52
C LYS A 79 9.55 -14.85 8.95
N SER A 80 10.47 -13.89 8.87
CA SER A 80 11.86 -14.05 9.33
C SER A 80 11.90 -14.25 10.84
N PHE A 81 11.26 -13.37 11.62
CA PHE A 81 11.23 -13.45 13.08
C PHE A 81 10.53 -14.72 13.57
N ALA A 82 9.37 -15.07 13.00
CA ALA A 82 8.68 -16.31 13.31
C ALA A 82 9.49 -17.56 12.91
N SER A 83 10.17 -17.54 11.75
CA SER A 83 11.06 -18.63 11.33
C SER A 83 12.23 -18.80 12.31
N VAL A 84 12.94 -17.72 12.65
CA VAL A 84 14.03 -17.73 13.63
C VAL A 84 13.55 -18.27 14.98
N TYR A 85 12.43 -17.74 15.50
CA TYR A 85 11.92 -18.11 16.82
C TYR A 85 11.42 -19.56 16.90
N TYR A 86 10.68 -20.04 15.90
CA TYR A 86 10.06 -21.38 15.92
C TYR A 86 10.91 -22.50 15.29
N LEU A 87 11.69 -22.23 14.23
CA LEU A 87 12.50 -23.26 13.55
C LEU A 87 13.95 -23.34 14.07
N PHE A 88 14.55 -22.21 14.45
CA PHE A 88 15.95 -22.18 14.92
C PHE A 88 16.10 -22.23 16.44
N THR A 89 15.08 -21.78 17.21
CA THR A 89 15.00 -22.00 18.67
C THR A 89 13.79 -22.83 19.12
N PRO A 90 13.60 -24.07 18.63
CA PRO A 90 12.52 -24.94 19.09
C PRO A 90 12.69 -25.36 20.56
N THR A 91 13.93 -25.42 21.08
CA THR A 91 14.23 -25.79 22.47
C THR A 91 13.90 -24.68 23.46
N THR A 92 13.57 -25.06 24.70
CA THR A 92 13.32 -24.11 25.80
C THR A 92 14.56 -23.27 26.13
N SER A 93 15.76 -23.87 26.06
CA SER A 93 17.03 -23.15 26.28
C SER A 93 17.29 -22.11 25.20
N GLY A 94 17.09 -22.43 23.91
CA GLY A 94 17.27 -21.47 22.82
C GLY A 94 16.38 -20.24 22.96
N ARG A 95 15.11 -20.44 23.37
CA ARG A 95 14.18 -19.34 23.66
C ARG A 95 14.58 -18.53 24.89
N LEU A 96 15.18 -19.14 25.92
CA LEU A 96 15.73 -18.42 27.07
C LEU A 96 16.97 -17.59 26.69
N THR A 97 17.90 -18.13 25.91
CA THR A 97 19.08 -17.38 25.42
C THR A 97 18.66 -16.20 24.54
N MET A 98 17.76 -16.41 23.57
CA MET A 98 17.28 -15.32 22.72
C MET A 98 16.50 -14.26 23.51
N ARG A 99 15.76 -14.65 24.56
CA ARG A 99 15.14 -13.73 25.52
C ARG A 99 16.20 -12.92 26.28
N GLU A 100 17.25 -13.56 26.80
CA GLU A 100 18.32 -12.88 27.54
C GLU A 100 19.10 -11.90 26.65
N GLU A 101 19.39 -12.26 25.41
CA GLU A 101 20.02 -11.35 24.43
C GLU A 101 19.11 -10.18 24.07
N THR A 102 17.83 -10.42 23.77
CA THR A 102 16.88 -9.34 23.45
C THR A 102 16.62 -8.42 24.64
N LEU A 103 16.55 -8.98 25.86
CA LEU A 103 16.41 -8.22 27.10
C LEU A 103 17.66 -7.39 27.42
N LYS A 104 18.86 -7.89 27.07
CA LYS A 104 20.13 -7.18 27.26
C LYS A 104 20.33 -6.06 26.24
N GLU A 105 19.93 -6.25 24.99
CA GLU A 105 20.15 -5.27 23.91
C GLU A 105 19.03 -4.21 23.82
N TYR A 106 17.78 -4.61 24.02
CA TYR A 106 16.60 -3.74 23.86
C TYR A 106 15.83 -3.46 25.15
N GLY A 107 16.17 -4.12 26.27
CA GLY A 107 15.42 -3.97 27.53
C GLY A 107 14.04 -4.65 27.53
N ILE A 108 13.69 -5.41 26.49
CA ILE A 108 12.36 -5.99 26.27
C ILE A 108 12.39 -7.50 26.53
N ASP A 109 11.52 -7.96 27.43
CA ASP A 109 11.28 -9.38 27.65
C ASP A 109 10.29 -9.94 26.62
N THR A 110 10.84 -10.63 25.61
CA THR A 110 10.08 -11.27 24.51
C THR A 110 9.10 -12.34 24.95
N THR A 111 9.16 -12.82 26.21
CA THR A 111 8.18 -13.77 26.76
C THR A 111 6.98 -13.10 27.44
N SER A 112 7.08 -11.81 27.80
CA SER A 112 5.98 -11.05 28.42
C SER A 112 5.38 -9.98 27.50
N HIS A 113 6.04 -9.63 26.39
CA HIS A 113 5.53 -8.68 25.40
C HIS A 113 5.27 -9.34 24.05
N VAL A 114 4.00 -9.29 23.62
CA VAL A 114 3.50 -9.94 22.41
C VAL A 114 3.86 -9.12 21.15
N MET A 115 5.14 -8.95 20.86
CA MET A 115 5.63 -8.27 19.65
C MET A 115 4.92 -8.78 18.39
N ILE A 116 4.74 -10.10 18.29
CA ILE A 116 4.14 -10.79 17.15
C ILE A 116 2.71 -10.29 16.83
N MET A 117 1.95 -9.78 17.82
CA MET A 117 0.60 -9.25 17.58
C MET A 117 0.60 -7.95 16.77
N GLY A 118 1.55 -7.04 17.03
CA GLY A 118 1.59 -5.72 16.38
C GLY A 118 1.77 -5.84 14.87
N ASP A 119 2.66 -6.72 14.44
CA ASP A 119 2.97 -6.89 13.03
C ASP A 119 1.84 -7.59 12.24
N TYR A 120 1.03 -8.44 12.88
CA TYR A 120 -0.17 -8.98 12.24
C TYR A 120 -1.17 -7.86 11.92
N PHE A 121 -1.38 -6.88 12.81
CA PHE A 121 -2.24 -5.72 12.49
C PHE A 121 -1.65 -4.87 11.35
N LEU A 122 -0.33 -4.66 11.34
CA LEU A 122 0.40 -3.93 10.29
C LEU A 122 0.38 -4.62 8.91
N ALA A 123 0.05 -5.92 8.85
CA ALA A 123 -0.19 -6.67 7.63
C ALA A 123 -1.68 -6.77 7.27
N ILE A 124 -2.57 -6.92 8.25
CA ILE A 124 -4.02 -7.07 8.05
C ILE A 124 -4.66 -5.77 7.56
N ILE A 125 -4.20 -4.60 8.02
CA ILE A 125 -4.76 -3.31 7.62
C ILE A 125 -4.61 -3.03 6.11
N PRO A 126 -3.42 -3.10 5.49
CA PRO A 126 -3.33 -3.00 4.02
C PRO A 126 -4.10 -4.13 3.32
N LEU A 127 -4.14 -5.34 3.86
CA LEU A 127 -4.92 -6.43 3.26
C LEU A 127 -6.43 -6.11 3.16
N ILE A 128 -7.01 -5.56 4.22
CA ILE A 128 -8.46 -5.27 4.31
C ILE A 128 -8.83 -3.94 3.62
N PHE A 129 -8.05 -2.88 3.82
CA PHE A 129 -8.43 -1.52 3.37
C PHE A 129 -7.90 -1.15 1.98
N LEU A 130 -6.86 -1.85 1.49
CA LEU A 130 -6.18 -1.51 0.23
C LEU A 130 -6.29 -2.66 -0.79
N TYR A 131 -5.80 -3.86 -0.47
CA TYR A 131 -5.77 -4.97 -1.43
C TYR A 131 -7.16 -5.59 -1.68
N CYS A 132 -7.96 -5.82 -0.63
CA CYS A 132 -9.29 -6.42 -0.78
C CYS A 132 -10.24 -5.59 -1.68
N PRO A 133 -10.39 -4.26 -1.50
CA PRO A 133 -11.27 -3.46 -2.36
C PRO A 133 -10.78 -3.44 -3.81
N CYS A 134 -9.48 -3.31 -4.04
CA CYS A 134 -8.91 -3.33 -5.40
C CYS A 134 -9.03 -4.70 -6.07
N GLY A 135 -8.82 -5.81 -5.34
CA GLY A 135 -9.07 -7.16 -5.83
C GLY A 135 -10.54 -7.37 -6.19
N MET A 136 -11.47 -6.94 -5.34
CA MET A 136 -12.91 -7.01 -5.61
C MET A 136 -13.34 -6.13 -6.79
N MET A 137 -12.72 -4.95 -6.96
CA MET A 137 -12.95 -4.09 -8.15
C MET A 137 -12.51 -4.76 -9.46
N ILE A 138 -11.54 -5.69 -9.43
CA ILE A 138 -11.12 -6.48 -10.60
C ILE A 138 -12.00 -7.73 -10.77
N LEU A 139 -12.35 -8.42 -9.69
CA LEU A 139 -13.06 -9.70 -9.72
C LEU A 139 -14.59 -9.57 -9.94
N LEU A 140 -15.24 -8.53 -9.43
CA LEU A 140 -16.69 -8.33 -9.60
C LEU A 140 -17.10 -8.14 -11.08
N PRO A 141 -16.41 -7.31 -11.89
CA PRO A 141 -16.69 -7.20 -13.33
C PRO A 141 -16.52 -8.52 -14.09
N LEU A 142 -15.50 -9.32 -13.75
CA LEU A 142 -15.23 -10.62 -14.38
C LEU A 142 -16.36 -11.64 -14.09
N THR A 143 -16.97 -11.56 -12.91
CA THR A 143 -18.14 -12.37 -12.51
C THR A 143 -19.48 -11.77 -12.97
N ARG A 144 -19.46 -10.66 -13.71
CA ARG A 144 -20.64 -9.89 -14.16
C ARG A 144 -21.55 -9.40 -13.01
N LEU A 145 -21.01 -9.26 -11.79
CA LEU A 145 -21.72 -8.72 -10.64
C LEU A 145 -21.62 -7.19 -10.62
N ASP A 146 -22.66 -6.51 -10.09
CA ASP A 146 -22.63 -5.06 -9.96
C ASP A 146 -21.54 -4.61 -8.98
N SER A 147 -20.56 -3.87 -9.50
CA SER A 147 -19.50 -3.24 -8.73
C SER A 147 -19.81 -1.79 -8.32
N SER A 148 -20.99 -1.24 -8.64
CA SER A 148 -21.32 0.18 -8.41
C SER A 148 -21.19 0.61 -6.94
N TRP A 149 -21.46 -0.30 -6.01
CA TRP A 149 -21.33 -0.08 -4.57
C TRP A 149 -19.85 -0.13 -4.14
N MET A 150 -19.07 -1.11 -4.64
CA MET A 150 -17.65 -1.25 -4.36
C MET A 150 -16.85 -0.07 -4.93
N ALA A 151 -17.23 0.44 -6.11
CA ALA A 151 -16.64 1.63 -6.72
C ALA A 151 -16.87 2.91 -5.90
N ARG A 152 -17.96 2.98 -5.13
CA ARG A 152 -18.24 4.08 -4.17
C ARG A 152 -17.53 3.88 -2.83
N ALA A 153 -17.38 2.64 -2.37
CA ALA A 153 -16.71 2.31 -1.11
C ALA A 153 -15.17 2.39 -1.21
N THR A 154 -14.59 1.98 -2.34
CA THR A 154 -13.13 1.85 -2.52
C THR A 154 -12.36 3.15 -2.21
N PRO A 155 -12.76 4.35 -2.69
CA PRO A 155 -12.07 5.59 -2.33
C PRO A 155 -12.08 5.90 -0.83
N LEU A 156 -13.15 5.52 -0.11
CA LEU A 156 -13.27 5.70 1.34
C LEU A 156 -12.37 4.70 2.09
N LEU A 157 -12.34 3.44 1.66
CA LEU A 157 -11.48 2.42 2.28
C LEU A 157 -9.99 2.74 2.09
N ILE A 158 -9.60 3.21 0.89
CA ILE A 158 -8.24 3.65 0.59
C ILE A 158 -7.90 4.94 1.36
N SER A 159 -8.84 5.88 1.57
CA SER A 159 -8.56 7.07 2.40
C SER A 159 -8.44 6.74 3.89
N CYS A 160 -9.14 5.72 4.38
CA CYS A 160 -8.99 5.19 5.74
C CYS A 160 -7.69 4.38 5.95
N PHE A 161 -7.11 3.80 4.90
CA PHE A 161 -5.87 3.02 5.01
C PHE A 161 -4.72 3.82 5.65
N LEU A 162 -4.43 5.04 5.16
CA LEU A 162 -3.31 5.86 5.65
C LEU A 162 -3.38 6.19 7.17
N PRO A 163 -4.49 6.74 7.72
CA PRO A 163 -4.58 7.01 9.15
C PRO A 163 -4.64 5.73 9.99
N LEU A 164 -5.21 4.62 9.48
CA LEU A 164 -5.24 3.35 10.21
C LEU A 164 -3.88 2.66 10.25
N ASP A 165 -3.08 2.72 9.18
CA ASP A 165 -1.70 2.20 9.17
C ASP A 165 -0.82 3.00 10.13
N ALA A 166 -0.90 4.34 10.08
CA ALA A 166 -0.19 5.21 11.02
C ALA A 166 -0.60 4.97 12.48
N LEU A 167 -1.91 4.80 12.74
CA LEU A 167 -2.42 4.46 14.07
C LEU A 167 -1.92 3.07 14.52
N ALA A 168 -1.85 2.09 13.63
CA ALA A 168 -1.35 0.76 13.95
C ALA A 168 0.16 0.73 14.23
N VAL A 169 0.98 1.53 13.51
CA VAL A 169 2.39 1.72 13.85
C VAL A 169 2.54 2.33 15.25
N LEU A 170 1.80 3.42 15.50
CA LEU A 170 1.82 4.15 16.77
C LEU A 170 1.29 3.32 17.95
N LEU A 171 0.32 2.43 17.72
CA LEU A 171 -0.19 1.49 18.71
C LEU A 171 0.64 0.20 18.82
N SER A 172 1.47 -0.15 17.84
CA SER A 172 2.39 -1.30 17.92
C SER A 172 3.59 -0.95 18.81
N MET A 173 4.25 0.18 18.53
CA MET A 173 5.49 0.60 19.19
C MET A 173 5.27 1.14 20.61
N THR A 174 5.91 0.47 21.58
CA THR A 174 5.90 0.82 23.01
C THR A 174 6.27 2.28 23.30
N GLU A 175 7.32 2.77 22.64
CA GLU A 175 7.90 4.10 22.81
C GLU A 175 6.90 5.19 22.39
N TYR A 176 6.37 5.11 21.17
CA TYR A 176 5.35 6.05 20.68
C TYR A 176 4.09 6.06 21.55
N ARG A 177 3.64 4.91 22.07
CA ARG A 177 2.55 4.86 23.05
C ARG A 177 2.91 5.60 24.34
N GLN A 178 4.14 5.45 24.85
CA GLN A 178 4.58 6.14 26.07
C GLN A 178 4.66 7.65 25.88
N GLU A 179 5.22 8.14 24.77
CA GLU A 179 5.27 9.58 24.49
C GLU A 179 3.88 10.18 24.27
N LEU A 180 2.98 9.48 23.57
CA LEU A 180 1.58 9.89 23.44
C LEU A 180 0.91 10.04 24.81
N MET A 181 1.13 9.08 25.72
CA MET A 181 0.61 9.11 27.09
C MET A 181 1.26 10.18 27.98
N ARG A 182 2.41 10.76 27.60
CA ARG A 182 2.99 11.96 28.25
C ARG A 182 2.40 13.25 27.68
N ILE A 183 2.11 13.31 26.38
CA ILE A 183 1.53 14.49 25.71
C ILE A 183 0.05 14.70 26.12
N ILE A 184 -0.66 13.62 26.45
CA ILE A 184 -2.08 13.64 26.87
C ILE A 184 -2.28 14.04 28.35
N ARG A 185 -1.20 14.15 29.15
CA ARG A 185 -1.24 14.19 30.62
C ARG A 185 -0.82 15.52 31.23
#